data_AF-A0A2W1H7E5-F1
#
_entry.id   AF-A0A2W1H7E5-F1
#
_cell.length_a   1.000
_cell.length_b   1.000
_cell.length_c   1.000
_cell.angle_alpha   90.00
_cell.angle_beta   90.00
_cell.angle_gamma   90.00
#
_symmetry.space_group_name_H-M   'P 1'
#
loop_
_entity.id
_entity.type
_entity.pdbx_description
1 polymer ?
#
loop_
_entity_poly.entity_id
_entity_poly.type
_entity_poly.pdbx_seq_one_letter_code
_entity_poly.pdbx_strand_id
1 'polypeptide(L)'
;MVDALEAELEKEPEVSMVNVVNGDDEPRGALVPFAFPLADQDKEVKKILKTVKKSAKSKTLRRGVKEVVKALRKSAAAGAGSSLSDHPSAIVVIAADISPMDVIAHIPVLCEDHNVPYIYIKSRAQLGEASATKRPTSVVMIGKERMGKKAGEGDDEFAEAYGELVKVVSKAAKTVRK
;
A
#
# COMPACT_ATOMS: atom_id res chain seq x y z
N MET A 1 -2.71 20.81 -42.26
CA MET A 1 -3.06 21.26 -40.89
C MET A 1 -3.61 20.13 -40.02
N VAL A 2 -4.09 19.02 -40.59
CA VAL A 2 -4.45 17.81 -39.84
C VAL A 2 -3.23 16.92 -39.55
N ASP A 3 -2.25 16.84 -40.47
CA ASP A 3 -1.03 16.02 -40.27
C ASP A 3 -0.09 16.54 -39.18
N ALA A 4 -0.18 17.81 -38.81
CA ALA A 4 0.61 18.38 -37.71
C ALA A 4 -0.03 18.11 -36.33
N LEU A 5 -1.33 17.82 -36.28
CA LEU A 5 -2.05 17.56 -35.03
C LEU A 5 -1.98 16.08 -34.64
N GLU A 6 -1.82 15.19 -35.63
CA GLU A 6 -1.68 13.73 -35.42
C GLU A 6 -0.27 13.34 -34.91
N ALA A 7 0.76 14.11 -35.26
CA ALA A 7 2.13 13.92 -34.76
C ALA A 7 2.30 14.31 -33.27
N GLU A 8 1.44 15.17 -32.73
CA GLU A 8 1.45 15.53 -31.31
C GLU A 8 0.78 14.45 -30.43
N LEU A 9 -0.01 13.56 -31.04
CA LEU A 9 -0.78 12.51 -30.34
C LEU A 9 -0.03 11.18 -30.19
N GLU A 10 1.07 10.97 -30.93
CA GLU A 10 1.91 9.76 -30.87
C GLU A 10 3.09 9.85 -29.90
N LYS A 11 3.17 10.90 -29.06
CA LYS A 11 4.18 10.95 -28.01
C LYS A 11 3.82 9.99 -26.87
N GLU A 12 4.28 8.75 -27.01
CA GLU A 12 4.20 7.73 -25.98
C GLU A 12 4.70 8.28 -24.63
N PRO A 13 4.08 7.89 -23.50
CA PRO A 13 4.62 8.22 -22.19
C PRO A 13 5.97 7.52 -22.05
N GLU A 14 7.05 8.29 -22.07
CA GLU A 14 8.39 7.78 -21.77
C GLU A 14 8.34 7.07 -20.42
N VAL A 15 8.39 5.74 -20.52
CA VAL A 15 8.46 4.84 -19.41
C VAL A 15 9.80 5.12 -18.75
N SER A 16 9.74 5.80 -17.60
CA SER A 16 10.90 6.07 -16.76
C SER A 16 11.63 4.76 -16.46
N MET A 17 12.67 4.47 -17.23
CA MET A 17 13.71 3.53 -16.86
C MET A 17 14.50 4.17 -15.72
N VAL A 18 14.09 3.89 -14.48
CA VAL A 18 14.97 4.16 -13.35
C VAL A 18 15.94 2.99 -13.28
N ASN A 19 17.11 3.21 -13.87
CA ASN A 19 18.30 2.40 -13.62
C ASN A 19 18.52 2.32 -12.11
N VAL A 20 18.70 1.09 -11.62
CA VAL A 20 19.10 0.80 -10.25
C VAL A 20 20.51 1.36 -10.06
N VAL A 21 20.61 2.53 -9.44
CA VAL A 21 21.86 3.04 -8.88
C VAL A 21 21.64 3.19 -7.38
N ASN A 22 22.43 2.45 -6.61
CA ASN A 22 22.51 2.60 -5.16
C ASN A 22 22.92 4.04 -4.84
N GLY A 23 22.03 4.80 -4.22
CA GLY A 23 22.28 6.15 -3.75
C GLY A 23 20.97 6.79 -3.34
N ASP A 24 20.98 7.50 -2.21
CA ASP A 24 19.90 8.21 -1.56
C ASP A 24 19.14 9.22 -2.45
N ASP A 25 18.40 8.73 -3.46
CA ASP A 25 17.47 9.55 -4.22
C ASP A 25 16.07 9.39 -3.63
N GLU A 26 15.80 10.16 -2.58
CA GLU A 26 14.42 10.45 -2.21
C GLU A 26 13.74 11.02 -3.45
N PRO A 27 12.67 10.39 -4.00
CA PRO A 27 11.94 11.02 -5.08
C PRO A 27 11.34 12.30 -4.52
N ARG A 28 11.94 13.45 -4.86
CA ARG A 28 11.40 14.80 -4.64
C ARG A 28 10.18 15.06 -5.55
N GLY A 29 9.30 14.06 -5.67
CA GLY A 29 7.96 14.24 -6.19
C GLY A 29 7.10 14.89 -5.10
N ALA A 30 6.05 15.59 -5.51
CA ALA A 30 5.08 16.18 -4.59
C ALA A 30 4.49 15.09 -3.69
N LEU A 31 5.05 14.93 -2.50
CA LEU A 31 4.49 14.07 -1.47
C LEU A 31 3.14 14.66 -1.07
N VAL A 32 2.18 13.77 -0.90
CA VAL A 32 0.86 14.13 -0.43
C VAL A 32 0.99 14.78 0.97
N PRO A 33 0.59 16.06 1.16
CA PRO A 33 0.79 16.81 2.40
C PRO A 33 0.01 16.24 3.61
N PHE A 34 -0.93 15.32 3.39
CA PHE A 34 -1.67 14.64 4.44
C PHE A 34 -1.18 13.21 4.73
N ALA A 35 0.00 12.82 4.23
CA ALA A 35 0.58 11.49 4.46
C ALA A 35 1.06 11.29 5.91
N PHE A 36 0.12 11.11 6.82
CA PHE A 36 0.35 10.77 8.23
C PHE A 36 -0.41 9.48 8.55
N PRO A 37 0.20 8.42 9.12
CA PRO A 37 1.61 8.23 9.50
C PRO A 37 2.52 7.83 8.34
N LEU A 38 3.64 8.54 8.17
CA LEU A 38 4.68 8.21 7.19
C LEU A 38 5.75 7.29 7.81
N ALA A 39 6.07 6.20 7.12
CA ALA A 39 7.22 5.36 7.48
C ALA A 39 8.51 6.03 6.98
N ASP A 40 9.05 6.96 7.76
CA ASP A 40 10.31 7.65 7.42
C ASP A 40 11.55 6.80 7.71
N GLN A 41 11.43 5.78 8.55
CA GLN A 41 12.54 4.89 8.86
C GLN A 41 12.72 3.86 7.74
N ASP A 42 13.85 3.92 7.04
CA ASP A 42 14.24 2.94 6.01
C ASP A 42 14.16 1.48 6.48
N LYS A 43 14.43 1.23 7.77
CA LYS A 43 14.31 -0.09 8.37
C LYS A 43 12.86 -0.59 8.40
N GLU A 44 11.92 0.31 8.70
CA GLU A 44 10.49 0.00 8.73
C GLU A 44 9.97 -0.20 7.31
N VAL A 45 10.33 0.68 6.37
CA VAL A 45 9.99 0.55 4.95
C VAL A 45 10.47 -0.78 4.37
N LYS A 46 11.74 -1.17 4.61
CA LYS A 46 12.28 -2.46 4.14
C LYS A 46 11.52 -3.65 4.73
N LYS A 47 11.08 -3.58 6.00
CA LYS A 47 10.26 -4.63 6.62
C LYS A 47 8.88 -4.71 5.95
N ILE A 48 8.21 -3.58 5.77
CA ILE A 48 6.90 -3.51 5.11
C ILE A 48 6.97 -4.09 3.70
N LEU A 49 7.96 -3.68 2.90
CA LEU A 49 8.16 -4.18 1.54
C LEU A 49 8.47 -5.70 1.51
N LYS A 50 9.23 -6.23 2.48
CA LYS A 50 9.45 -7.68 2.61
C LYS A 50 8.15 -8.41 2.95
N THR A 51 7.36 -7.89 3.88
CA THR A 51 6.06 -8.46 4.23
C THR A 51 5.15 -8.48 3.00
N VAL A 52 5.03 -7.37 2.27
CA VAL A 52 4.26 -7.29 1.01
C VAL A 52 4.75 -8.32 -0.01
N LYS A 53 6.07 -8.50 -0.20
CA LYS A 53 6.63 -9.53 -1.10
C LYS A 53 6.22 -10.95 -0.69
N LYS A 54 6.19 -11.26 0.62
CA LYS A 54 5.68 -12.55 1.12
C LYS A 54 4.16 -12.67 0.91
N SER A 55 3.42 -11.62 1.19
CA SER A 55 1.96 -11.56 0.99
C SER A 55 1.56 -11.76 -0.48
N ALA A 56 2.37 -11.25 -1.41
CA ALA A 56 2.16 -11.40 -2.85
C ALA A 56 2.22 -12.88 -3.25
N LYS A 57 3.21 -13.62 -2.74
CA LYS A 57 3.33 -15.07 -2.92
C LYS A 57 2.17 -15.80 -2.23
N SER A 58 1.79 -15.35 -1.04
CA SER A 58 0.65 -15.91 -0.32
C SER A 58 -0.70 -15.49 -0.90
N LYS A 59 -0.81 -14.70 -1.97
CA LYS A 59 -2.11 -14.28 -2.57
C LYS A 59 -3.13 -13.71 -1.55
N THR A 60 -2.64 -13.12 -0.46
CA THR A 60 -3.42 -12.40 0.56
C THR A 60 -3.52 -10.90 0.25
N LEU A 61 -2.80 -10.44 -0.78
CA LEU A 61 -2.79 -9.04 -1.23
C LEU A 61 -4.00 -8.67 -2.07
N ARG A 62 -4.55 -7.50 -1.78
CA ARG A 62 -5.47 -6.75 -2.65
C ARG A 62 -4.78 -5.49 -3.13
N ARG A 63 -4.89 -5.18 -4.42
CA ARG A 63 -4.07 -4.14 -5.05
C ARG A 63 -4.95 -3.09 -5.70
N GLY A 64 -4.60 -1.83 -5.46
CA GLY A 64 -5.28 -0.69 -6.05
C GLY A 64 -6.57 -0.30 -5.34
N VAL A 65 -6.98 0.95 -5.61
CA VAL A 65 -8.07 1.65 -4.93
C VAL A 65 -9.40 0.91 -5.05
N LYS A 66 -9.77 0.45 -6.24
CA LYS A 66 -11.04 -0.25 -6.47
C LYS A 66 -11.16 -1.55 -5.67
N GLU A 67 -10.08 -2.32 -5.58
CA GLU A 67 -10.06 -3.57 -4.81
C GLU A 67 -10.08 -3.33 -3.31
N VAL A 68 -9.33 -2.33 -2.84
CA VAL A 68 -9.24 -1.92 -1.44
C VAL A 68 -10.59 -1.38 -0.95
N VAL A 69 -11.21 -0.46 -1.69
CA VAL A 69 -12.56 0.05 -1.37
C VAL A 69 -13.59 -1.06 -1.36
N LYS A 70 -13.54 -1.98 -2.34
CA LYS A 70 -14.43 -3.16 -2.35
C LYS A 70 -14.17 -4.08 -1.16
N ALA A 71 -12.92 -4.21 -0.74
CA ALA A 71 -12.55 -4.99 0.44
C ALA A 71 -13.10 -4.36 1.71
N LEU A 72 -12.87 -3.05 1.92
CA LEU A 72 -13.36 -2.30 3.07
C LEU A 72 -14.89 -2.34 3.18
N ARG A 73 -15.58 -2.09 2.06
CA ARG A 73 -17.05 -2.17 2.02
C ARG A 73 -17.57 -3.59 2.25
N LYS A 74 -16.87 -4.63 1.78
CA LYS A 74 -17.24 -6.03 2.00
C LYS A 74 -16.83 -6.54 3.39
N SER A 75 -15.79 -5.97 3.98
CA SER A 75 -15.31 -6.28 5.33
C SER A 75 -16.15 -5.63 6.43
N ALA A 76 -17.31 -5.04 6.08
CA ALA A 76 -18.37 -4.64 7.00
C ALA A 76 -18.86 -5.77 7.95
N ALA A 77 -18.35 -7.00 7.80
CA ALA A 77 -18.65 -8.15 8.65
C ALA A 77 -17.52 -8.53 9.65
N ALA A 78 -16.42 -7.78 9.76
CA ALA A 78 -15.46 -7.95 10.85
C ALA A 78 -15.71 -6.95 11.99
N GLY A 79 -16.96 -6.88 12.46
CA GLY A 79 -17.36 -6.38 13.77
C GLY A 79 -17.00 -4.92 14.08
N ALA A 80 -18.04 -4.11 14.29
CA ALA A 80 -18.02 -2.83 15.00
C ALA A 80 -17.54 -2.97 16.47
N GLY A 81 -16.31 -3.45 16.67
CA GLY A 81 -15.75 -3.80 17.97
C GLY A 81 -14.25 -4.10 18.01
N SER A 82 -13.54 -4.11 16.88
CA SER A 82 -12.07 -4.25 16.89
C SER A 82 -11.38 -2.89 16.81
N SER A 83 -11.55 -2.08 17.85
CA SER A 83 -10.62 -1.00 18.16
C SER A 83 -9.21 -1.54 18.22
N LEU A 84 -8.33 -1.14 17.29
CA LEU A 84 -6.87 -1.33 17.36
C LEU A 84 -6.44 -2.67 17.99
N SER A 85 -7.14 -3.77 17.66
CA SER A 85 -6.94 -5.02 18.37
C SER A 85 -5.56 -5.55 18.00
N ASP A 86 -4.94 -6.33 18.88
CA ASP A 86 -3.62 -6.93 18.66
C ASP A 86 -3.54 -7.74 17.34
N HIS A 87 -4.69 -8.03 16.71
CA HIS A 87 -4.82 -8.72 15.44
C HIS A 87 -5.82 -8.04 14.49
N PRO A 88 -5.45 -6.95 13.79
CA PRO A 88 -6.31 -6.38 12.77
C PRO A 88 -6.56 -7.39 11.65
N SER A 89 -7.78 -7.43 11.13
CA SER A 89 -8.17 -8.35 10.03
C SER A 89 -7.52 -8.00 8.69
N ALA A 90 -7.15 -6.73 8.52
CA ALA A 90 -6.41 -6.23 7.36
C ALA A 90 -5.54 -5.04 7.76
N ILE A 91 -4.48 -4.80 6.98
CA ILE A 91 -3.62 -3.62 7.08
C ILE A 91 -3.55 -2.98 5.70
N VAL A 92 -3.62 -1.66 5.64
CA VAL A 92 -3.52 -0.90 4.39
C VAL A 92 -2.19 -0.17 4.31
N VAL A 93 -1.52 -0.30 3.18
CA VAL A 93 -0.28 0.39 2.84
C VAL A 93 -0.58 1.34 1.70
N ILE A 94 -0.30 2.63 1.90
CA ILE A 94 -0.62 3.70 0.97
C ILE A 94 0.69 4.34 0.50
N ALA A 95 0.83 4.63 -0.79
CA ALA A 95 1.95 5.41 -1.27
C ALA A 95 1.68 6.92 -1.13
N ALA A 96 2.71 7.71 -0.83
CA ALA A 96 2.60 9.16 -0.65
C ALA A 96 2.96 9.97 -1.92
N ASP A 97 3.53 9.35 -2.95
CA ASP A 97 3.94 9.96 -4.23
C ASP A 97 2.85 9.87 -5.31
N ILE A 98 1.59 10.08 -4.93
CA ILE A 98 0.46 9.90 -5.84
C ILE A 98 0.00 11.22 -6.43
N SER A 99 -0.02 11.26 -7.75
CA SER A 99 -0.74 12.25 -8.54
C SER A 99 -1.81 11.52 -9.35
N PRO A 100 -3.10 11.88 -9.22
CA PRO A 100 -3.69 12.96 -8.43
C PRO A 100 -4.04 12.57 -6.98
N MET A 101 -4.08 13.56 -6.08
CA MET A 101 -4.34 13.37 -4.64
C MET A 101 -5.78 12.89 -4.34
N ASP A 102 -6.74 13.22 -5.22
CA ASP A 102 -8.16 12.88 -5.08
C ASP A 102 -8.40 11.36 -4.99
N VAL A 103 -7.52 10.59 -5.63
CA VAL A 103 -7.60 9.12 -5.68
C VAL A 103 -7.28 8.49 -4.32
N ILE A 104 -6.49 9.14 -3.47
CA ILE A 104 -6.20 8.65 -2.11
C ILE A 104 -7.12 9.25 -1.07
N ALA A 105 -7.58 10.51 -1.23
CA ALA A 105 -8.25 11.26 -0.16
C ALA A 105 -9.39 10.52 0.55
N HIS A 106 -10.12 9.65 -0.15
CA HIS A 106 -11.20 8.85 0.42
C HIS A 106 -10.75 7.57 1.16
N ILE A 107 -9.56 7.03 0.85
CA ILE A 107 -9.07 5.76 1.42
C ILE A 107 -8.82 5.86 2.93
N PRO A 108 -8.07 6.86 3.45
CA PRO A 108 -7.85 6.99 4.89
C PRO A 108 -9.16 7.16 5.67
N VAL A 109 -10.12 7.93 5.13
CA VAL A 109 -11.44 8.11 5.74
C VAL A 109 -12.18 6.79 5.84
N LEU A 110 -12.20 5.99 4.77
CA LEU A 110 -12.80 4.65 4.81
C LEU A 110 -12.05 3.71 5.77
N CYS A 111 -10.73 3.83 5.87
CA CYS A 111 -9.95 3.05 6.83
C CYS A 111 -10.31 3.43 8.27
N GLU A 112 -10.53 4.70 8.56
CA GLU A 112 -10.94 5.18 9.88
C GLU A 112 -12.36 4.70 10.25
N ASP A 113 -13.33 4.83 9.34
CA ASP A 113 -14.71 4.36 9.52
C ASP A 113 -14.80 2.86 9.84
N HIS A 114 -13.91 2.06 9.24
CA HIS A 114 -13.83 0.62 9.44
C HIS A 114 -12.77 0.20 10.46
N ASN A 115 -12.13 1.14 11.16
CA ASN A 115 -11.05 0.92 12.12
C ASN A 115 -9.88 0.04 11.60
N VAL A 116 -9.55 0.17 10.32
CA VAL A 116 -8.46 -0.56 9.66
C VAL A 116 -7.15 0.24 9.78
N PRO A 117 -6.09 -0.32 10.38
CA PRO A 117 -4.82 0.37 10.49
C PRO A 117 -4.16 0.56 9.13
N TYR A 118 -3.60 1.75 8.90
CA TYR A 118 -2.93 2.11 7.66
C TYR A 118 -1.56 2.77 7.89
N ILE A 119 -0.69 2.71 6.88
CA ILE A 119 0.64 3.33 6.89
C ILE A 119 1.01 3.89 5.51
N TYR A 120 1.70 5.02 5.49
CA TYR A 120 2.21 5.63 4.27
C TYR A 120 3.66 5.24 3.99
N ILE A 121 3.98 5.04 2.71
CA ILE A 121 5.33 4.84 2.17
C ILE A 121 5.60 5.92 1.13
N LYS A 122 6.83 6.43 1.06
CA LYS A 122 7.20 7.49 0.10
C LYS A 122 7.08 7.09 -1.37
N SER A 123 7.30 5.81 -1.73
CA SER A 123 7.39 5.37 -3.14
C SER A 123 6.36 4.31 -3.56
N ARG A 124 5.56 4.63 -4.57
CA ARG A 124 4.64 3.68 -5.25
C ARG A 124 5.36 2.66 -6.11
N ALA A 125 6.55 2.99 -6.60
CA ALA A 125 7.36 2.10 -7.45
C ALA A 125 7.84 0.89 -6.64
N GLN A 126 8.41 1.15 -5.47
CA GLN A 126 8.85 0.12 -4.53
C GLN A 126 7.68 -0.77 -4.09
N LEU A 127 6.51 -0.18 -3.84
CA LEU A 127 5.30 -0.91 -3.45
C LEU A 127 4.76 -1.81 -4.58
N GLY A 128 4.80 -1.32 -5.83
CA GLY A 128 4.44 -2.09 -7.01
C GLY A 128 5.36 -3.30 -7.24
N GLU A 129 6.67 -3.07 -7.14
CA GLU A 129 7.67 -4.14 -7.23
C GLU A 129 7.47 -5.19 -6.13
N ALA A 130 7.22 -4.75 -4.89
CA ALA A 130 6.93 -5.64 -3.78
C ALA A 130 5.64 -6.46 -3.97
N SER A 131 4.66 -5.90 -4.67
CA SER A 131 3.38 -6.55 -4.96
C SER A 131 3.41 -7.47 -6.19
N ALA A 132 4.61 -7.75 -6.73
CA ALA A 132 4.85 -8.57 -7.91
C ALA A 132 4.04 -8.12 -9.15
N THR A 133 3.88 -6.81 -9.33
CA THR A 133 3.20 -6.22 -10.49
C THR A 133 4.15 -5.33 -11.28
N LYS A 134 3.98 -5.32 -12.60
CA LYS A 134 4.75 -4.46 -13.51
C LYS A 134 4.28 -3.00 -13.49
N ARG A 135 3.11 -2.72 -12.90
CA ARG A 135 2.54 -1.36 -12.78
C ARG A 135 2.73 -0.83 -11.36
N PRO A 136 3.14 0.45 -11.19
CA PRO A 136 3.22 1.07 -9.87
C PRO A 136 1.86 1.00 -9.18
N THR A 137 1.86 0.63 -7.90
CA THR A 137 0.61 0.44 -7.15
C THR A 137 0.47 1.51 -6.10
N SER A 138 -0.67 2.19 -6.13
CA SER A 138 -1.01 3.29 -5.24
C SER A 138 -1.32 2.85 -3.81
N VAL A 139 -2.09 1.77 -3.68
CA VAL A 139 -2.61 1.29 -2.41
C VAL A 139 -2.58 -0.23 -2.43
N VAL A 140 -2.15 -0.83 -1.35
CA VAL A 140 -2.13 -2.27 -1.16
C VAL A 140 -2.78 -2.58 0.18
N MET A 141 -3.69 -3.54 0.19
CA MET A 141 -4.23 -4.09 1.43
C MET A 141 -3.71 -5.50 1.61
N ILE A 142 -3.17 -5.78 2.80
CA ILE A 142 -2.76 -7.12 3.24
C ILE A 142 -3.88 -7.63 4.14
N GLY A 143 -4.59 -8.65 3.69
CA GLY A 143 -5.59 -9.34 4.52
C GLY A 143 -4.97 -10.47 5.34
N LYS A 144 -5.52 -10.74 6.52
CA LYS A 144 -5.19 -11.94 7.30
C LYS A 144 -5.69 -13.22 6.61
N GLU A 145 -6.77 -13.13 5.82
CA GLU A 145 -7.34 -14.25 5.08
C GLU A 145 -6.99 -14.16 3.57
N ARG A 146 -6.61 -15.30 2.99
CA ARG A 146 -6.31 -15.46 1.56
C ARG A 146 -7.56 -15.19 0.72
N MET A 147 -7.40 -14.61 -0.48
CA MET A 147 -8.48 -14.52 -1.46
C MET A 147 -8.75 -15.92 -2.05
N GLY A 148 -9.40 -16.80 -1.28
CA GLY A 148 -9.73 -18.18 -1.66
C GLY A 148 -9.59 -19.17 -0.49
N LYS A 149 -10.58 -20.07 -0.34
CA LYS A 149 -10.80 -21.02 0.78
C LYS A 149 -9.73 -22.12 1.02
N LYS A 150 -8.48 -21.99 0.58
CA LYS A 150 -7.43 -23.00 0.85
C LYS A 150 -6.21 -22.36 1.52
N ALA A 151 -6.01 -22.71 2.79
CA ALA A 151 -4.73 -22.56 3.48
C ALA A 151 -3.66 -23.32 2.66
N GLY A 152 -2.46 -22.73 2.54
CA GLY A 152 -1.38 -23.34 1.77
C GLY A 152 -0.07 -23.11 2.50
N GLU A 153 0.85 -24.08 2.41
CA GLU A 153 2.19 -24.02 3.02
C GLU A 153 2.83 -22.63 2.90
N GLY A 154 3.23 -22.07 4.06
CA GLY A 154 3.80 -20.72 4.18
C GLY A 154 2.92 -19.70 4.93
N ASP A 155 1.74 -20.10 5.41
CA ASP A 155 0.86 -19.25 6.22
C ASP A 155 1.49 -18.85 7.56
N ASP A 156 2.33 -19.71 8.18
CA ASP A 156 3.00 -19.41 9.46
C ASP A 156 4.05 -18.30 9.32
N GLU A 157 4.91 -18.36 8.30
CA GLU A 157 5.94 -17.34 8.05
C GLU A 157 5.31 -15.98 7.64
N PHE A 158 4.14 -16.02 6.99
CA PHE A 158 3.34 -14.84 6.71
C PHE A 158 2.68 -14.28 7.97
N ALA A 159 2.16 -15.12 8.86
CA ALA A 159 1.53 -14.70 10.10
C ALA A 159 2.51 -13.98 11.04
N GLU A 160 3.75 -14.47 11.14
CA GLU A 160 4.82 -13.80 11.89
C GLU A 160 5.17 -12.43 11.29
N ALA A 161 5.39 -12.37 9.97
CA ALA A 161 5.67 -11.12 9.26
C ALA A 161 4.52 -10.12 9.33
N TYR A 162 3.28 -10.61 9.38
CA TYR A 162 2.08 -9.80 9.59
C TYR A 162 2.05 -9.26 11.03
N GLY A 163 2.35 -10.08 12.03
CA GLY A 163 2.44 -9.65 13.43
C GLY A 163 3.50 -8.56 13.65
N GLU A 164 4.66 -8.65 12.99
CA GLU A 164 5.65 -7.59 12.99
C GLU A 164 5.14 -6.31 12.33
N LEU A 165 4.44 -6.43 11.21
CA LEU A 165 3.85 -5.29 10.50
C LEU A 165 2.81 -4.56 11.37
N VAL A 166 1.95 -5.30 12.08
CA VAL A 166 0.98 -4.71 13.03
C VAL A 166 1.68 -3.87 14.10
N LYS A 167 2.81 -4.34 14.65
CA LYS A 167 3.59 -3.59 15.65
C LYS A 167 4.14 -2.28 15.07
N VAL A 168 4.67 -2.32 13.85
CA VAL A 168 5.17 -1.11 13.16
C VAL A 168 4.03 -0.13 12.92
N VAL A 169 2.89 -0.58 12.40
CA VAL A 169 1.74 0.29 12.11
C VAL A 169 1.11 0.84 13.39
N SER A 170 1.00 0.04 14.45
CA SER A 170 0.50 0.50 15.76
C SER A 170 1.43 1.56 16.38
N LYS A 171 2.75 1.39 16.22
CA LYS A 171 3.74 2.39 16.65
C LYS A 171 3.61 3.68 15.84
N ALA A 172 3.51 3.58 14.52
CA ALA A 172 3.35 4.72 13.63
C ALA A 172 2.04 5.48 13.91
N ALA A 173 0.94 4.77 14.13
CA ALA A 173 -0.36 5.36 14.46
C ALA A 173 -0.36 6.12 15.80
N LYS A 174 0.41 5.65 16.81
CA LYS A 174 0.57 6.34 18.10
C LYS A 174 1.39 7.62 18.00
N THR A 175 2.37 7.67 17.10
CA THR A 175 3.21 8.86 16.88
C THR A 175 2.41 10.04 16.31
N VAL A 176 1.35 9.77 15.54
CA VAL A 176 0.55 10.80 14.85
C VAL A 176 -0.52 11.45 15.75
N ARG A 177 -0.99 10.77 16.81
CA ARG A 177 -2.02 11.31 17.73
C ARG A 177 -1.46 12.17 18.88
N LYS A 178 -0.22 12.65 18.78
CA LYS A 178 0.44 13.42 19.85
C LYS A 178 0.57 14.89 19.52
#